data_AF-A0A952JZ08-F1
#
_entry.id   AF-A0A952JZ08-F1
#
_cell.length_a   1.000
_cell.length_b   1.000
_cell.length_c   1.000
_cell.angle_alpha   90.00
_cell.angle_beta   90.00
_cell.angle_gamma   90.00
#
_symmetry.space_group_name_H-M   'P 1'
#
loop_
_entity.id
_entity.type
_entity.pdbx_description
1 polymer ?
#
loop_
_entity_poly.entity_id
_entity_poly.type
_entity_poly.pdbx_seq_one_letter_code
_entity_poly.pdbx_strand_id
1 'polypeptide(L)' 'MVFLSAFTATNAQWSELGGVNSLQANNYINSICKDALGNIYTAGNFTNANGKRYVAKFNGTTWGELGGGK' A
#
# COMPACT_ATOMS: atom_id res chain seq x y z
N MET A 1 -25.02 -33.83 17.67
CA MET A 1 -23.96 -32.83 17.88
C MET A 1 -22.96 -32.95 16.73
N VAL A 2 -23.01 -32.04 15.74
CA VAL A 2 -21.85 -31.44 15.06
C VAL A 2 -22.35 -30.11 14.49
N PHE A 3 -21.80 -29.01 14.96
CA PHE A 3 -21.85 -27.71 14.30
C PHE A 3 -20.64 -27.64 13.35
N LEU A 4 -20.79 -27.06 12.16
CA LEU A 4 -19.98 -25.91 11.77
C LEU A 4 -20.53 -25.24 10.51
N SER A 5 -20.81 -23.95 10.65
CA SER A 5 -21.23 -23.03 9.60
C SER A 5 -20.10 -22.78 8.59
N ALA A 6 -20.47 -22.63 7.32
CA ALA A 6 -19.59 -22.03 6.33
C ALA A 6 -19.46 -20.52 6.62
N PHE A 7 -18.23 -20.03 6.68
CA PHE A 7 -17.92 -18.61 6.74
C PHE A 7 -18.37 -17.96 5.42
N THR A 8 -19.53 -17.29 5.43
CA THR A 8 -19.91 -16.40 4.33
C THR A 8 -19.12 -15.11 4.53
N ALA A 9 -18.16 -14.84 3.65
CA ALA A 9 -17.44 -13.57 3.66
C ALA A 9 -18.45 -12.44 3.39
N THR A 10 -18.91 -11.77 4.44
CA THR A 10 -19.84 -10.65 4.32
C THR A 10 -19.06 -9.39 3.93
N ASN A 11 -19.56 -8.73 2.89
CA ASN A 11 -19.10 -7.43 2.39
C ASN A 11 -17.63 -7.36 1.94
N ALA A 12 -17.38 -7.80 0.70
CA ALA A 12 -16.17 -7.43 -0.04
C ALA A 12 -16.17 -5.91 -0.32
N GLN A 13 -15.74 -5.14 0.68
CA GLN A 13 -15.50 -3.71 0.56
C GLN A 13 -14.03 -3.50 0.18
N TRP A 14 -13.80 -2.62 -0.79
CA TRP A 14 -12.44 -2.17 -1.06
C TRP A 14 -11.92 -1.41 0.17
N SER A 15 -10.71 -1.76 0.60
CA SER A 15 -9.99 -1.06 1.67
C SER A 15 -8.65 -0.56 1.14
N GLU A 16 -8.14 0.49 1.79
CA GLU A 16 -6.81 1.01 1.47
C GLU A 16 -5.73 -0.04 1.77
N LEU A 17 -4.83 -0.25 0.81
CA LEU A 17 -3.69 -1.13 0.96
C LEU A 17 -2.74 -0.56 2.03
N GLY A 18 -2.51 -1.31 3.11
CA GLY A 18 -1.69 -0.85 4.24
C GLY A 18 -2.44 -0.05 5.31
N GLY A 19 -3.77 0.10 5.17
CA GLY A 19 -4.61 0.83 6.11
C GLY A 19 -4.83 2.29 5.73
N VAL A 20 -5.73 2.96 6.46
CA VAL A 20 -6.22 4.31 6.18
C VAL A 20 -5.08 5.34 6.12
N ASN A 21 -4.97 6.05 5.01
CA ASN A 21 -3.96 7.05 4.67
C ASN A 21 -2.50 6.60 4.84
N SER A 22 -2.23 5.30 4.79
CA SER A 22 -0.92 4.73 5.15
C SER A 22 0.23 5.14 4.22
N LEU A 23 -0.03 5.35 2.92
CA LEU A 23 0.98 5.82 1.96
C LEU A 23 1.30 7.32 2.09
N GLN A 24 0.36 8.13 2.61
CA GLN A 24 0.51 9.59 2.73
C GLN A 24 0.89 10.30 1.41
N ALA A 25 0.43 9.82 0.26
CA ALA A 25 0.67 10.50 -1.02
C ALA A 25 -0.08 11.84 -1.06
N ASN A 26 0.66 12.94 -1.20
CA ASN A 26 0.13 14.31 -1.24
C ASN A 26 -0.10 14.85 -2.67
N ASN A 27 0.12 14.03 -3.70
CA ASN A 27 -0.03 14.39 -5.11
C ASN A 27 -0.23 13.11 -5.96
N TYR A 28 -0.40 13.27 -7.27
CA TYR A 28 -0.67 12.18 -8.21
C TYR A 28 0.38 11.07 -8.16
N ILE A 29 -0.11 9.83 -8.09
CA ILE A 29 0.64 8.61 -8.39
C ILE A 29 0.49 8.36 -9.88
N ASN A 30 1.60 8.33 -10.62
CA ASN A 30 1.59 8.19 -12.07
C ASN A 30 1.95 6.77 -12.52
N SER A 31 2.54 5.95 -11.63
CA SER A 31 2.99 4.61 -11.96
C SER A 31 2.91 3.68 -10.75
N ILE A 32 2.57 2.42 -11.03
CA ILE A 32 2.54 1.32 -10.07
C ILE A 32 3.12 0.04 -10.71
N CYS A 33 3.95 -0.70 -9.98
CA CYS A 33 4.40 -2.03 -10.38
C CYS A 33 4.53 -2.96 -9.17
N LYS A 34 4.77 -4.25 -9.42
CA LYS A 34 4.99 -5.26 -8.39
C LYS A 34 6.22 -6.11 -8.71
N ASP A 35 6.91 -6.59 -7.69
CA ASP A 35 7.98 -7.58 -7.86
C ASP A 35 7.46 -9.02 -7.74
N ALA A 36 8.38 -9.99 -7.87
CA ALA A 36 8.07 -11.42 -7.75
C ALA A 36 7.70 -11.85 -6.32
N LEU A 37 8.04 -11.05 -5.30
CA LEU A 37 7.75 -11.31 -3.89
C LEU A 37 6.40 -10.69 -3.47
N GLY A 38 5.73 -9.98 -4.36
CA GLY A 38 4.44 -9.32 -4.08
C GLY A 38 4.58 -7.93 -3.44
N ASN A 39 5.79 -7.37 -3.37
CA ASN A 39 5.95 -5.98 -2.95
C ASN A 39 5.38 -5.07 -4.05
N ILE A 40 4.70 -3.99 -3.64
CA ILE A 40 4.13 -3.00 -4.56
C ILE A 40 4.98 -1.75 -4.50
N TYR A 41 5.23 -1.16 -5.67
CA TYR A 41 6.01 0.06 -5.81
C TYR A 41 5.17 1.11 -6.50
N THR A 42 5.14 2.33 -5.97
CA THR A 42 4.43 3.46 -6.56
C THR A 42 5.37 4.65 -6.72
N ALA A 43 5.18 5.40 -7.80
CA ALA A 43 5.94 6.61 -8.10
C ALA A 43 5.04 7.67 -8.73
N GLY A 44 5.38 8.94 -8.55
CA GLY A 44 4.59 10.05 -9.04
C GLY A 44 5.14 11.41 -8.62
N ASN A 45 4.24 12.38 -8.49
CA ASN A 45 4.57 13.75 -8.09
C ASN A 45 4.48 13.98 -6.57
N PHE A 46 4.14 12.96 -5.78
CA PHE A 46 4.07 13.07 -4.34
C PHE A 46 5.47 13.19 -3.73
N THR A 47 5.55 13.83 -2.56
CA THR A 47 6.80 14.13 -1.89
C THR A 47 6.78 13.65 -0.45
N ASN A 48 7.96 13.33 0.10
CA ASN A 48 8.11 13.10 1.53
C ASN A 48 8.05 14.42 2.32
N ALA A 49 8.21 14.34 3.64
CA ALA A 49 8.16 15.51 4.53
C ALA A 49 9.24 16.57 4.23
N ASN A 50 10.32 16.20 3.53
CA ASN A 50 11.39 17.10 3.11
C ASN A 50 11.15 17.71 1.71
N GLY A 51 9.98 17.50 1.11
CA GLY A 51 9.65 18.01 -0.22
C GLY A 51 10.34 17.26 -1.37
N LYS A 52 10.95 16.10 -1.12
CA LYS A 52 11.62 15.29 -2.15
C LYS A 52 10.65 14.27 -2.73
N ARG A 53 10.63 14.13 -4.06
CA ARG A 53 9.91 13.03 -4.73
C ARG A 53 10.59 11.70 -4.41
N TYR A 54 9.81 10.65 -4.23
CA TYR A 54 10.32 9.34 -3.85
C TYR A 54 9.54 8.20 -4.51
N VAL A 55 10.12 6.99 -4.46
CA VAL A 55 9.42 5.75 -4.80
C VAL A 55 8.96 5.12 -3.49
N ALA A 56 7.66 4.89 -3.33
CA ALA A 56 7.13 4.20 -2.17
C ALA A 56 7.09 2.69 -2.42
N LYS A 57 7.44 1.89 -1.41
CA LYS A 57 7.37 0.43 -1.42
C LYS A 57 6.41 -0.05 -0.34
N PHE A 58 5.41 -0.85 -0.72
CA PHE A 58 4.62 -1.68 0.20
C PHE A 58 5.25 -3.05 0.31
N ASN A 59 5.58 -3.48 1.53
CA ASN A 59 6.28 -4.74 1.78
C ASN A 59 5.34 -5.92 2.13
N GLY A 60 4.03 -5.76 1.95
CA GLY A 60 3.00 -6.71 2.40
C GLY A 60 2.32 -6.31 3.70
N THR A 61 2.93 -5.42 4.50
CA THR A 61 2.35 -4.92 5.75
C THR A 61 2.33 -3.40 5.84
N THR A 62 3.41 -2.72 5.44
CA THR A 62 3.57 -1.26 5.56
C THR A 62 4.14 -0.63 4.29
N TRP A 63 3.80 0.66 4.09
CA TRP A 63 4.45 1.52 3.11
C TRP A 63 5.72 2.15 3.70
N GLY A 64 6.72 2.37 2.85
CA GLY A 64 7.91 3.12 3.19
C GLY A 64 8.63 3.66 1.96
N GLU A 65 9.45 4.69 2.14
CA GLU A 65 10.29 5.23 1.08
C GLU A 65 11.40 4.22 0.72
N LEU A 66 11.46 3.84 -0.56
CA LEU A 66 12.49 2.94 -1.06
C LEU A 66 13.87 3.60 -0.92
N GLY A 67 14.78 2.95 -0.19
CA GLY A 67 16.11 3.50 0.08
C GLY A 67 16.21 4.38 1.34
N GLY A 68 15.12 4.52 2.11
CA GLY A 68 15.17 5.01 3.49
C GLY A 68 15.16 6.53 3.68
N GLY A 69 14.61 7.31 2.74
CA GLY A 69 14.31 8.74 2.95
C GLY A 69 15.52 9.61 3.27
N LYS A 70 16.36 9.87 2.26
CA LYS A 70 17.54 10.75 2.37
C LYS A 70 17.27 12.17 1.88
#